data_AF-A0A6A6V8A9-F1
#
_entry.id   AF-A0A6A6V8A9-F1
#
_cell.length_a   1.000
_cell.length_b   1.000
_cell.length_c   1.000
_cell.angle_alpha   90.00
_cell.angle_beta   90.00
_cell.angle_gamma   90.00
#
_symmetry.space_group_name_H-M   'P 1'
#
loop_
_entity.id
_entity.type
_entity.pdbx_description
1 polymer ?
#
loop_
_entity_poly.entity_id
_entity_poly.type
_entity_poly.pdbx_seq_one_letter_code
_entity_poly.pdbx_strand_id
1 'polypeptide(L)'
;MAPTTRARGAASRGPLRTTAQAAYDKNILRVKKTWPVKRKNKKSRGINGSNNTCFQNTALQGILHLPRLMHWIMTHNTPARGGFMNPCRPPKDMYTLVTDGKERYITGRSCIACHLKTLIQTYWGELPVGVSDEFRGHDPEIATIEAWTRLAYRQDPIQQHDAGEHFEALVKACRECTDPDQSDPDKDQKTDHYDPTLDALLVLRLKNSNVCNGCKQPRVTHEEYWHLPVGVLRSVSAGIQQYMATEALPDYKCDKCKRTGTQLQKSFEAAPEILRVKLNIVNPVTGTKNTRNHPRLDQELDLTRYQANPAVPLKYKLVGVMAHCGPEIDTGHWISNVQGPKQVFRINEGTATASTNPNSLAQNPVIDRVADRCQAVYVTYVRVRDRQLAELLG
;
A
#
# COMPACT_ATOMS: atom_id res chain seq x y z
N MET A 1 63.41 -20.17 11.48
CA MET A 1 62.12 -19.93 10.80
C MET A 1 61.03 -19.90 11.87
N ALA A 2 60.53 -18.72 12.23
CA ALA A 2 59.40 -18.57 13.14
C ALA A 2 58.10 -18.49 12.33
N PRO A 3 56.99 -19.13 12.76
CA PRO A 3 55.74 -19.05 12.03
C PRO A 3 55.06 -17.72 12.34
N THR A 4 54.85 -16.90 11.30
CA THR A 4 54.09 -15.66 11.34
C THR A 4 52.60 -15.98 11.52
N THR A 5 52.09 -15.80 12.74
CA THR A 5 50.65 -15.78 13.02
C THR A 5 50.03 -14.57 12.36
N ARG A 6 49.37 -14.80 11.22
CA ARG A 6 48.57 -13.81 10.51
C ARG A 6 47.33 -13.50 11.35
N ALA A 7 47.33 -12.36 12.06
CA ALA A 7 46.16 -11.85 12.74
C ALA A 7 45.03 -11.67 11.70
N ARG A 8 43.97 -12.48 11.82
CA ARG A 8 42.71 -12.25 11.10
C ARG A 8 42.10 -10.98 11.68
N GLY A 9 42.18 -9.88 10.94
CA GLY A 9 41.44 -8.67 11.25
C GLY A 9 39.95 -9.02 11.33
N ALA A 10 39.38 -8.90 12.52
CA ALA A 10 37.94 -8.89 12.70
C ALA A 10 37.42 -7.62 12.03
N ALA A 11 37.00 -7.72 10.77
CA ALA A 11 36.22 -6.68 10.13
C ALA A 11 35.00 -6.44 11.01
N SER A 12 34.88 -5.23 11.59
CA SER A 12 33.68 -4.83 12.31
C SER A 12 32.50 -4.97 11.35
N ARG A 13 31.69 -6.01 11.55
CA ARG A 13 30.47 -6.19 10.77
C ARG A 13 29.56 -5.05 11.16
N GLY A 14 29.40 -4.07 10.28
CA GLY A 14 28.38 -3.04 10.42
C GLY A 14 27.00 -3.68 10.66
N PRO A 15 26.04 -2.91 11.17
CA PRO A 15 24.73 -3.44 11.54
C PRO A 15 24.06 -4.13 10.33
N LEU A 16 23.44 -5.29 10.57
CA LEU A 16 22.77 -6.09 9.53
C LEU A 16 21.60 -5.33 8.87
N ARG A 17 20.97 -4.43 9.63
CA ARG A 17 19.87 -3.56 9.20
C ARG A 17 20.29 -2.10 9.33
N THR A 18 19.74 -1.23 8.50
CA THR A 18 19.77 0.21 8.75
C THR A 18 18.97 0.54 10.02
N THR A 19 19.21 1.70 10.62
CA THR A 19 18.42 2.17 11.77
C THR A 19 16.92 2.25 11.44
N ALA A 20 16.57 2.76 10.25
CA ALA A 20 15.19 2.86 9.80
C ALA A 20 14.54 1.48 9.61
N GLN A 21 15.25 0.51 9.00
CA GLN A 21 14.72 -0.84 8.82
C GLN A 21 14.55 -1.56 10.17
N ALA A 22 15.46 -1.36 11.12
CA ALA A 22 15.32 -1.90 12.47
C ALA A 22 14.08 -1.34 13.20
N ALA A 23 13.79 -0.04 13.03
CA ALA A 23 12.58 0.58 13.55
C ALA A 23 11.31 -0.02 12.92
N TYR A 24 11.30 -0.21 11.59
CA TYR A 24 10.20 -0.88 10.88
C TYR A 24 9.98 -2.30 11.40
N ASP A 25 11.06 -3.08 11.50
CA ASP A 25 11.01 -4.46 11.96
C ASP A 25 10.41 -4.54 13.37
N LYS A 26 10.81 -3.64 14.29
CA LYS A 26 10.28 -3.53 15.65
C LYS A 26 8.79 -3.17 15.69
N ASN A 27 8.35 -2.18 14.90
CA ASN A 27 6.95 -1.75 14.91
C ASN A 27 6.02 -2.85 14.37
N ILE A 28 6.43 -3.55 13.31
CA ILE A 28 5.61 -4.62 12.70
C ILE A 28 5.40 -5.82 13.63
N LEU A 29 6.34 -6.11 14.54
CA LEU A 29 6.17 -7.20 15.51
C LEU A 29 4.99 -6.96 16.47
N ARG A 30 4.54 -5.71 16.63
CA ARG A 30 3.40 -5.35 17.49
C ARG A 30 2.05 -5.61 16.84
N VAL A 31 2.02 -5.81 15.53
CA VAL A 31 0.80 -6.01 14.75
C VAL A 31 0.59 -7.49 14.46
N LYS A 32 -0.63 -8.00 14.62
CA LYS A 32 -0.95 -9.40 14.32
C LYS A 32 -0.95 -9.62 12.80
N LYS A 33 -0.41 -10.76 12.36
CA LYS A 33 -0.39 -11.20 10.95
C LYS A 33 -1.54 -12.11 10.55
N THR A 34 -2.35 -12.54 11.51
CA THR A 34 -3.47 -13.47 11.32
C THR A 34 -4.68 -12.76 10.74
N TRP A 35 -5.50 -13.48 9.99
CA TRP A 35 -6.78 -12.96 9.50
C TRP A 35 -7.77 -12.72 10.65
N PRO A 36 -8.41 -11.55 10.77
CA PRO A 36 -9.36 -11.24 11.84
C PRO A 36 -10.77 -11.80 11.58
N VAL A 37 -10.88 -13.03 11.04
CA VAL A 37 -12.17 -13.62 10.68
C VAL A 37 -12.80 -14.37 11.84
N LYS A 38 -13.95 -13.89 12.32
CA LYS A 38 -14.71 -14.53 13.40
C LYS A 38 -15.66 -15.63 12.90
N ARG A 39 -16.33 -15.42 11.76
CA ARG A 39 -17.25 -16.42 11.18
C ARG A 39 -16.57 -17.72 10.75
N LYS A 40 -17.33 -18.82 10.74
CA LYS A 40 -16.89 -20.14 10.22
C LYS A 40 -16.58 -20.11 8.72
N ASN A 41 -17.47 -19.50 7.93
CA ASN A 41 -17.29 -19.34 6.49
C ASN A 41 -16.18 -18.31 6.19
N LYS A 42 -15.02 -18.76 5.70
CA LYS A 42 -13.87 -17.89 5.41
C LYS A 42 -13.89 -17.29 4.00
N LYS A 43 -15.02 -17.37 3.28
CA LYS A 43 -15.15 -16.72 1.97
C LYS A 43 -15.09 -15.20 2.10
N SER A 44 -14.39 -14.58 1.16
CA SER A 44 -14.48 -13.13 0.91
C SER A 44 -15.87 -12.79 0.37
N ARG A 45 -16.25 -11.53 0.54
CA ARG A 45 -17.56 -10.99 0.14
C ARG A 45 -17.36 -9.84 -0.83
N GLY A 46 -18.18 -9.77 -1.85
CA GLY A 46 -18.23 -8.59 -2.71
C GLY A 46 -18.88 -7.43 -1.97
N ILE A 47 -18.67 -6.23 -2.50
CA ILE A 47 -19.28 -4.99 -2.04
C ILE A 47 -20.08 -4.42 -3.21
N ASN A 48 -21.41 -4.39 -3.07
CA ASN A 48 -22.26 -3.72 -4.05
C ASN A 48 -22.02 -2.22 -3.97
N GLY A 49 -21.72 -1.60 -5.11
CA GLY A 49 -21.57 -0.17 -5.24
C GLY A 49 -22.86 0.54 -5.65
N SER A 50 -22.89 1.85 -5.47
CA SER A 50 -23.73 2.75 -6.27
C SER A 50 -23.01 3.09 -7.60
N ASN A 51 -23.65 3.85 -8.50
CA ASN A 51 -23.07 4.19 -9.82
C ASN A 51 -21.64 4.76 -9.68
N ASN A 52 -20.68 4.24 -10.46
CA ASN A 52 -19.27 4.67 -10.54
C ASN A 52 -18.43 4.52 -9.25
N THR A 53 -18.83 3.66 -8.32
CA THR A 53 -18.07 3.39 -7.06
C THR A 53 -17.11 2.20 -7.13
N CYS A 54 -16.92 1.59 -8.30
CA CYS A 54 -16.08 0.40 -8.47
C CYS A 54 -14.61 0.61 -8.01
N PHE A 55 -14.06 1.82 -8.17
CA PHE A 55 -12.74 2.17 -7.67
C PHE A 55 -12.67 2.16 -6.13
N GLN A 56 -13.74 2.62 -5.46
CA GLN A 56 -13.85 2.65 -4.00
C GLN A 56 -13.92 1.22 -3.47
N ASN A 57 -14.79 0.40 -4.07
CA ASN A 57 -14.94 -1.00 -3.71
C ASN A 57 -13.61 -1.76 -3.90
N THR A 58 -12.92 -1.53 -5.02
CA THR A 58 -11.61 -2.14 -5.29
C THR A 58 -10.56 -1.73 -4.25
N ALA A 59 -10.52 -0.44 -3.86
CA ALA A 59 -9.66 0.04 -2.79
C ALA A 59 -9.96 -0.62 -1.44
N LEU A 60 -11.25 -0.66 -1.06
CA LEU A 60 -11.72 -1.31 0.18
C LEU A 60 -11.36 -2.79 0.19
N GLN A 61 -11.55 -3.51 -0.91
CA GLN A 61 -11.14 -4.92 -1.01
C GLN A 61 -9.63 -5.07 -0.81
N GLY A 62 -8.82 -4.14 -1.32
CA GLY A 62 -7.38 -4.09 -1.05
C GLY A 62 -7.06 -3.95 0.45
N ILE A 63 -7.78 -3.07 1.17
CA ILE A 63 -7.58 -2.86 2.62
C ILE A 63 -8.05 -4.09 3.42
N LEU A 64 -9.25 -4.59 3.11
CA LEU A 64 -9.92 -5.70 3.79
C LEU A 64 -9.24 -7.06 3.58
N HIS A 65 -8.22 -7.13 2.71
CA HIS A 65 -7.43 -8.34 2.45
C HIS A 65 -5.97 -8.23 2.91
N LEU A 66 -5.66 -7.25 3.76
CA LEU A 66 -4.33 -7.06 4.36
C LEU A 66 -4.39 -7.24 5.88
N PRO A 67 -4.15 -8.46 6.42
CA PRO A 67 -4.36 -8.77 7.84
C PRO A 67 -3.69 -7.82 8.82
N ARG A 68 -2.44 -7.45 8.57
CA ARG A 68 -1.71 -6.53 9.45
C ARG A 68 -2.27 -5.11 9.38
N LEU A 69 -2.61 -4.62 8.19
CA LEU A 69 -3.25 -3.30 8.03
C LEU A 69 -4.60 -3.28 8.74
N MET A 70 -5.43 -4.31 8.56
CA MET A 70 -6.70 -4.45 9.29
C MET A 70 -6.49 -4.46 10.80
N HIS A 71 -5.49 -5.20 11.29
CA HIS A 71 -5.17 -5.23 12.72
C HIS A 71 -4.73 -3.86 13.25
N TRP A 72 -3.94 -3.12 12.48
CA TRP A 72 -3.57 -1.75 12.80
C TRP A 72 -4.80 -0.84 12.87
N ILE A 73 -5.67 -0.84 11.86
CA ILE A 73 -6.92 -0.05 11.86
C ILE A 73 -7.80 -0.44 13.07
N MET A 74 -7.91 -1.72 13.40
CA MET A 74 -8.69 -2.18 14.54
C MET A 74 -8.16 -1.73 15.90
N THR A 75 -6.90 -1.27 15.98
CA THR A 75 -6.35 -0.66 17.20
C THR A 75 -6.87 0.76 17.44
N HIS A 76 -7.43 1.41 16.42
CA HIS A 76 -7.96 2.76 16.51
C HIS A 76 -8.99 2.88 17.64
N ASN A 77 -8.81 3.89 18.50
CA ASN A 77 -9.66 4.15 19.65
C ASN A 77 -9.89 2.91 20.54
N THR A 78 -8.85 2.10 20.76
CA THR A 78 -8.90 0.96 21.71
C THR A 78 -8.24 1.32 23.04
N PRO A 79 -8.79 0.89 24.19
CA PRO A 79 -8.17 1.14 25.48
C PRO A 79 -6.74 0.61 25.55
N ALA A 80 -5.83 1.45 26.05
CA ALA A 80 -4.43 1.14 26.26
C ALA A 80 -3.94 1.73 27.60
N ARG A 81 -2.74 1.34 28.03
CA ARG A 81 -2.16 1.90 29.27
C ARG A 81 -1.97 3.41 29.10
N GLY A 82 -2.65 4.21 29.91
CA GLY A 82 -2.57 5.67 29.87
C GLY A 82 -3.46 6.36 28.83
N GLY A 83 -4.44 5.67 28.24
CA GLY A 83 -5.42 6.29 27.34
C GLY A 83 -5.96 5.33 26.28
N PHE A 84 -5.90 5.75 25.02
CA PHE A 84 -6.34 4.98 23.87
C PHE A 84 -5.20 4.84 22.85
N MET A 85 -5.06 3.65 22.26
CA MET A 85 -4.20 3.46 21.09
C MET A 85 -4.86 4.14 19.89
N ASN A 86 -4.10 4.92 19.13
CA ASN A 86 -4.58 5.63 17.94
C ASN A 86 -5.90 6.36 18.23
N PRO A 87 -5.89 7.36 19.14
CA PRO A 87 -7.12 8.00 19.64
C PRO A 87 -7.91 8.66 18.53
N CYS A 88 -9.24 8.59 18.61
CA CYS A 88 -10.14 9.19 17.64
C CYS A 88 -10.14 10.72 17.77
N ARG A 89 -9.62 11.41 16.74
CA ARG A 89 -9.57 12.86 16.60
C ARG A 89 -10.01 13.25 15.18
N PRO A 90 -11.31 13.16 14.86
CA PRO A 90 -11.79 13.48 13.52
C PRO A 90 -11.64 14.98 13.20
N PRO A 91 -11.24 15.35 11.97
CA PRO A 91 -11.16 16.73 11.50
C PRO A 91 -12.45 17.52 11.79
N LYS A 92 -12.29 18.79 12.17
CA LYS A 92 -13.44 19.67 12.48
C LYS A 92 -14.40 19.85 11.29
N ASP A 93 -13.91 19.67 10.06
CA ASP A 93 -14.63 20.02 8.81
C ASP A 93 -15.13 18.83 7.98
N MET A 94 -15.22 17.63 8.56
CA MET A 94 -15.75 16.45 7.85
C MET A 94 -17.28 16.36 7.99
N TYR A 95 -18.00 17.13 7.17
CA TYR A 95 -19.48 17.17 7.12
C TYR A 95 -20.05 15.95 6.37
N THR A 96 -21.32 15.59 6.56
CA THR A 96 -22.01 14.57 5.73
C THR A 96 -23.12 15.25 4.92
N LEU A 97 -23.20 14.99 3.62
CA LEU A 97 -24.37 15.35 2.80
C LEU A 97 -25.45 14.28 2.93
N VAL A 98 -26.65 14.66 3.37
CA VAL A 98 -27.84 13.81 3.28
C VAL A 98 -28.68 14.27 2.08
N THR A 99 -28.95 13.34 1.17
CA THR A 99 -29.85 13.54 0.04
C THR A 99 -31.30 13.40 0.49
N ASP A 100 -31.96 14.53 0.76
CA ASP A 100 -33.42 14.63 0.81
C ASP A 100 -33.93 15.94 0.17
N GLY A 101 -33.18 16.46 -0.82
CA GLY A 101 -33.52 17.69 -1.56
C GLY A 101 -33.56 18.97 -0.74
N LYS A 102 -33.23 18.90 0.55
CA LYS A 102 -33.09 20.03 1.47
C LYS A 102 -31.69 19.96 2.07
N GLU A 103 -30.90 21.00 1.88
CA GLU A 103 -29.61 21.14 2.56
C GLU A 103 -29.82 21.03 4.06
N ARG A 104 -29.48 19.87 4.62
CA ARG A 104 -29.44 19.62 6.05
C ARG A 104 -28.03 19.20 6.40
N TYR A 105 -27.32 20.11 7.06
CA TYR A 105 -26.02 19.87 7.66
C TYR A 105 -26.19 18.84 8.79
N ILE A 106 -25.68 17.62 8.62
CA ILE A 106 -25.43 16.77 9.79
C ILE A 106 -24.12 17.25 10.42
N THR A 107 -24.24 17.87 11.59
CA THR A 107 -23.13 18.13 12.49
C THR A 107 -22.66 16.82 13.12
N GLY A 108 -21.68 16.15 12.52
CA GLY A 108 -21.11 14.93 13.08
C GLY A 108 -19.70 14.70 12.56
N ARG A 109 -18.71 14.69 13.45
CA ARG A 109 -17.33 14.41 13.12
C ARG A 109 -17.21 12.92 12.71
N SER A 110 -17.34 12.59 11.43
CA SER A 110 -17.11 11.22 10.98
C SER A 110 -15.61 10.93 11.01
N CYS A 111 -15.22 9.77 11.53
CA CYS A 111 -13.81 9.37 11.64
C CYS A 111 -13.59 8.19 10.72
N ILE A 112 -12.84 8.36 9.62
CA ILE A 112 -12.61 7.29 8.65
C ILE A 112 -12.00 6.04 9.30
N ALA A 113 -11.10 6.21 10.27
CA ALA A 113 -10.54 5.09 11.01
C ALA A 113 -11.59 4.32 11.83
N CYS A 114 -12.55 5.01 12.45
CA CYS A 114 -13.68 4.37 13.14
C CYS A 114 -14.56 3.59 12.14
N HIS A 115 -14.91 4.20 11.01
CA HIS A 115 -15.77 3.57 10.01
C HIS A 115 -15.10 2.35 9.38
N LEU A 116 -13.81 2.45 9.02
CA LEU A 116 -13.06 1.30 8.52
C LEU A 116 -12.88 0.21 9.59
N LYS A 117 -12.71 0.57 10.86
CA LYS A 117 -12.69 -0.41 11.96
C LYS A 117 -14.01 -1.17 12.07
N THR A 118 -15.14 -0.46 12.05
CA THR A 118 -16.47 -1.10 12.06
C THR A 118 -16.67 -1.95 10.82
N LEU A 119 -16.30 -1.43 9.64
CA LEU A 119 -16.37 -2.17 8.37
C LEU A 119 -15.53 -3.44 8.39
N ILE A 120 -14.32 -3.44 8.96
CA ILE A 120 -13.53 -4.67 9.12
C ILE A 120 -14.27 -5.68 10.01
N GLN A 121 -14.84 -5.19 11.12
CA GLN A 121 -15.56 -6.03 12.07
C GLN A 121 -16.84 -6.61 11.47
N THR A 122 -17.59 -5.86 10.68
CA THR A 122 -18.76 -6.37 9.96
C THR A 122 -18.32 -7.25 8.80
N TYR A 123 -17.34 -6.82 7.99
CA TYR A 123 -16.79 -7.52 6.81
C TYR A 123 -16.28 -8.93 7.13
N TRP A 124 -15.56 -9.11 8.25
CA TRP A 124 -14.98 -10.38 8.70
C TRP A 124 -15.67 -10.98 9.94
N GLY A 125 -16.73 -10.32 10.41
CA GLY A 125 -17.52 -10.72 11.57
C GLY A 125 -18.42 -11.92 11.31
N GLU A 126 -19.20 -12.25 12.35
CA GLU A 126 -20.26 -13.25 12.27
C GLU A 126 -21.35 -12.82 11.30
N LEU A 127 -21.92 -13.79 10.60
CA LEU A 127 -23.09 -13.59 9.74
C LEU A 127 -24.32 -14.10 10.50
N PRO A 128 -25.39 -13.30 10.64
CA PRO A 128 -26.64 -13.80 11.16
C PRO A 128 -27.17 -14.95 10.29
N VAL A 129 -27.88 -15.89 10.91
CA VAL A 129 -28.48 -17.03 10.21
C VAL A 129 -29.47 -16.51 9.16
N GLY A 130 -29.35 -16.97 7.91
CA GLY A 130 -30.23 -16.61 6.81
C GLY A 130 -29.85 -15.34 6.03
N VAL A 131 -28.75 -14.66 6.38
CA VAL A 131 -28.24 -13.51 5.62
C VAL A 131 -27.30 -14.00 4.51
N SER A 132 -27.46 -13.44 3.30
CA SER A 132 -26.58 -13.70 2.15
C SER A 132 -25.10 -13.44 2.50
N ASP A 133 -24.19 -14.21 1.89
CA ASP A 133 -22.75 -13.97 1.94
C ASP A 133 -22.34 -12.66 1.24
N GLU A 134 -23.27 -11.95 0.57
CA GLU A 134 -23.01 -10.68 -0.11
C GLU A 134 -23.08 -9.49 0.86
N PHE A 135 -22.07 -8.61 0.82
CA PHE A 135 -22.11 -7.35 1.54
C PHE A 135 -22.96 -6.36 0.71
N ARG A 136 -24.22 -6.21 1.10
CA ARG A 136 -25.18 -5.36 0.38
C ARG A 136 -24.75 -3.89 0.49
N GLY A 137 -24.87 -3.13 -0.60
CA GLY A 137 -24.41 -1.74 -0.74
C GLY A 137 -25.14 -0.70 0.11
N HIS A 138 -25.91 -1.14 1.11
CA HIS A 138 -26.60 -0.29 2.08
C HIS A 138 -25.95 -0.40 3.48
N ASP A 139 -24.72 -0.90 3.57
CA ASP A 139 -23.98 -0.89 4.82
C ASP A 139 -23.66 0.57 5.22
N PRO A 140 -24.02 1.00 6.44
CA PRO A 140 -23.82 2.39 6.86
C PRO A 140 -22.36 2.85 6.78
N GLU A 141 -21.40 1.94 6.97
CA GLU A 141 -19.97 2.27 6.92
C GLU A 141 -19.52 2.55 5.49
N ILE A 142 -20.01 1.77 4.51
CA ILE A 142 -19.76 2.03 3.09
C ILE A 142 -20.37 3.35 2.68
N ALA A 143 -21.63 3.60 3.03
CA ALA A 143 -22.30 4.86 2.69
C ALA A 143 -21.56 6.08 3.27
N THR A 144 -21.02 5.96 4.48
CA THR A 144 -20.22 7.02 5.12
C THR A 144 -18.88 7.22 4.41
N ILE A 145 -18.21 6.13 4.04
CA ILE A 145 -16.95 6.20 3.28
C ILE A 145 -17.20 6.82 1.90
N GLU A 146 -18.28 6.43 1.20
CA GLU A 146 -18.66 7.04 -0.08
C GLU A 146 -18.94 8.55 0.06
N ALA A 147 -19.65 8.95 1.12
CA ALA A 147 -19.92 10.36 1.39
C ALA A 147 -18.62 11.14 1.67
N TRP A 148 -17.70 10.56 2.44
CA TRP A 148 -16.38 11.15 2.68
C TRP A 148 -15.60 11.31 1.38
N THR A 149 -15.60 10.28 0.53
CA THR A 149 -14.91 10.30 -0.78
C THR A 149 -15.35 11.48 -1.63
N ARG A 150 -16.66 11.73 -1.72
CA ARG A 150 -17.23 12.85 -2.49
C ARG A 150 -16.70 14.21 -2.00
N LEU A 151 -16.54 14.36 -0.69
CA LEU A 151 -16.05 15.59 -0.07
C LEU A 151 -14.54 15.73 -0.25
N ALA A 152 -13.79 14.66 -0.01
CA ALA A 152 -12.33 14.64 -0.15
C ALA A 152 -11.89 15.02 -1.57
N TYR A 153 -12.62 14.55 -2.59
CA TYR A 153 -12.35 14.90 -3.99
C TYR A 153 -13.04 16.18 -4.47
N ARG A 154 -13.95 16.78 -3.69
CA ARG A 154 -14.79 17.95 -4.07
C ARG A 154 -15.51 17.73 -5.41
N GLN A 155 -16.09 16.56 -5.62
CA GLN A 155 -16.51 16.11 -6.95
C GLN A 155 -17.90 15.44 -7.01
N ASP A 156 -18.42 15.38 -8.24
CA ASP A 156 -19.72 14.80 -8.59
C ASP A 156 -19.74 13.29 -8.29
N PRO A 157 -20.80 12.74 -7.67
CA PRO A 157 -20.97 11.31 -7.43
C PRO A 157 -20.79 10.40 -8.66
N ILE A 158 -20.87 10.91 -9.89
CA ILE A 158 -20.65 10.11 -11.11
C ILE A 158 -19.19 10.10 -11.59
N GLN A 159 -18.26 10.77 -10.93
CA GLN A 159 -16.88 10.82 -11.40
C GLN A 159 -16.12 9.52 -11.12
N GLN A 160 -15.37 9.04 -12.11
CA GLN A 160 -14.47 7.88 -11.97
C GLN A 160 -13.11 8.32 -11.42
N HIS A 161 -12.44 7.42 -10.69
CA HIS A 161 -11.16 7.69 -10.03
C HIS A 161 -10.23 6.48 -10.05
N ASP A 162 -8.96 6.72 -9.66
CA ASP A 162 -7.95 5.68 -9.48
C ASP A 162 -8.14 4.95 -8.13
N ALA A 163 -8.34 3.63 -8.18
CA ALA A 163 -8.57 2.81 -6.98
C ALA A 163 -7.36 2.75 -6.05
N GLY A 164 -6.14 2.83 -6.60
CA GLY A 164 -4.91 2.79 -5.80
C GLY A 164 -4.62 4.11 -5.09
N GLU A 165 -4.95 5.24 -5.70
CA GLU A 165 -4.94 6.56 -5.06
C GLU A 165 -6.01 6.65 -3.97
N HIS A 166 -7.20 6.09 -4.23
CA HIS A 166 -8.25 6.04 -3.21
C HIS A 166 -7.89 5.15 -2.01
N PHE A 167 -7.23 4.00 -2.24
CA PHE A 167 -6.65 3.19 -1.16
C PHE A 167 -5.72 4.01 -0.27
N GLU A 168 -4.85 4.82 -0.87
CA GLU A 168 -3.93 5.68 -0.11
C GLU A 168 -4.65 6.78 0.63
N ALA A 169 -5.63 7.41 0.01
CA ALA A 169 -6.43 8.46 0.63
C ALA A 169 -7.13 7.95 1.90
N LEU A 170 -7.76 6.76 1.86
CA LEU A 170 -8.40 6.15 3.02
C LEU A 170 -7.42 5.85 4.15
N VAL A 171 -6.24 5.32 3.81
CA VAL A 171 -5.23 4.96 4.81
C VAL A 171 -4.56 6.21 5.41
N LYS A 172 -4.33 7.26 4.62
CA LYS A 172 -3.86 8.56 5.11
C LYS A 172 -4.90 9.22 6.00
N ALA A 173 -6.18 9.16 5.64
CA ALA A 173 -7.27 9.64 6.49
C ALA A 173 -7.30 8.93 7.85
N CYS A 174 -6.99 7.62 7.91
CA CYS A 174 -6.83 6.92 9.19
C CYS A 174 -5.72 7.50 10.06
N ARG A 175 -4.58 7.89 9.46
CA ARG A 175 -3.47 8.57 10.14
C ARG A 175 -3.89 9.94 10.65
N GLU A 176 -4.52 10.74 9.80
CA GLU A 176 -4.97 12.10 10.12
C GLU A 176 -6.01 12.12 11.26
N CYS A 177 -6.85 11.09 11.34
CA CYS A 177 -7.83 10.90 12.43
C CYS A 177 -7.17 10.64 13.81
N THR A 178 -5.84 10.59 13.92
CA THR A 178 -5.11 10.43 15.19
C THR A 178 -4.34 11.69 15.61
N ASP A 179 -4.27 12.69 14.72
CA ASP A 179 -3.42 13.87 14.90
C ASP A 179 -3.94 14.79 16.03
N PRO A 180 -3.13 15.09 17.06
CA PRO A 180 -3.50 16.05 18.10
C PRO A 180 -3.67 17.49 17.61
N ASP A 181 -2.99 17.91 16.54
CA ASP A 181 -2.81 19.32 16.17
C ASP A 181 -3.54 19.70 14.86
N GLN A 182 -4.79 19.26 14.72
CA GLN A 182 -5.64 19.60 13.56
C GLN A 182 -6.05 21.09 13.47
N SER A 183 -5.52 21.95 14.34
CA SER A 183 -5.90 23.37 14.45
C SER A 183 -4.97 24.35 13.75
N ASP A 184 -3.79 23.92 13.28
CA ASP A 184 -2.79 24.83 12.70
C ASP A 184 -2.47 24.45 11.24
N PRO A 185 -3.11 25.11 10.26
CA PRO A 185 -2.88 24.85 8.84
C PRO A 185 -1.49 25.28 8.33
N ASP A 186 -0.71 26.03 9.12
CA ASP A 186 0.61 26.58 8.72
C ASP A 186 1.80 25.85 9.36
N LYS A 187 1.58 24.87 10.24
CA LYS A 187 2.69 24.08 10.80
C LYS A 187 3.21 23.05 9.81
N ASP A 188 4.52 23.09 9.59
CA ASP A 188 5.29 22.05 8.91
C ASP A 188 4.90 20.69 9.55
N GLN A 189 4.40 19.75 8.75
CA GLN A 189 3.78 18.46 9.15
C GLN A 189 4.74 17.47 9.88
N LYS A 190 5.82 17.99 10.48
CA LYS A 190 6.97 17.26 11.03
C LYS A 190 6.95 17.14 12.56
N THR A 191 5.79 17.13 13.21
CA THR A 191 5.74 16.84 14.66
C THR A 191 5.34 15.39 14.95
N ASP A 192 6.28 14.69 15.59
CA ASP A 192 6.43 13.25 15.92
C ASP A 192 5.31 12.56 16.75
N HIS A 193 4.03 12.89 16.58
CA HIS A 193 2.94 12.28 17.37
C HIS A 193 2.16 11.15 16.69
N TYR A 194 2.56 10.75 15.48
CA TYR A 194 1.86 9.72 14.70
C TYR A 194 2.41 8.31 14.96
N ASP A 195 1.54 7.29 14.84
CA ASP A 195 1.91 5.87 14.98
C ASP A 195 2.86 5.41 13.86
N PRO A 196 4.17 5.21 14.15
CA PRO A 196 5.17 4.84 13.15
C PRO A 196 4.97 3.42 12.60
N THR A 197 3.98 2.69 13.12
CA THR A 197 3.59 1.37 12.62
C THR A 197 2.99 1.43 11.22
N LEU A 198 2.24 2.50 10.88
CA LEU A 198 1.67 2.59 9.54
C LEU A 198 2.76 2.84 8.47
N ASP A 199 3.79 3.62 8.78
CA ASP A 199 4.94 3.78 7.88
C ASP A 199 5.65 2.44 7.68
N ALA A 200 5.87 1.69 8.76
CA ALA A 200 6.46 0.36 8.68
C ALA A 200 5.59 -0.63 7.88
N LEU A 201 4.27 -0.41 7.84
CA LEU A 201 3.33 -1.25 7.08
C LEU A 201 3.38 -0.96 5.59
N LEU A 202 3.41 0.30 5.16
CA LEU A 202 3.12 0.68 3.76
C LEU A 202 4.12 1.63 3.11
N VAL A 203 4.90 2.40 3.89
CA VAL A 203 5.79 3.43 3.35
C VAL A 203 7.17 2.83 3.12
N LEU A 204 7.63 2.77 1.87
CA LEU A 204 9.00 2.38 1.55
C LEU A 204 9.92 3.60 1.56
N ARG A 205 11.15 3.40 2.04
CA ARG A 205 12.19 4.44 2.08
C ARG A 205 13.35 4.03 1.20
N LEU A 206 13.63 4.84 0.19
CA LEU A 206 14.79 4.69 -0.69
C LEU A 206 15.89 5.64 -0.27
N LYS A 207 17.13 5.12 -0.27
CA LYS A 207 18.35 5.90 -0.20
C LYS A 207 18.90 6.06 -1.61
N ASN A 208 19.03 7.30 -2.02
CA ASN A 208 19.66 7.73 -3.26
C ASN A 208 21.09 8.17 -2.95
N SER A 209 22.07 7.52 -3.56
CA SER A 209 23.49 7.81 -3.36
C SER A 209 24.14 8.17 -4.68
N ASN A 210 24.88 9.28 -4.70
CA ASN A 210 25.60 9.72 -5.89
C ASN A 210 26.94 10.36 -5.52
N VAL A 211 27.92 10.26 -6.42
CA VAL A 211 29.27 10.81 -6.24
C VAL A 211 29.56 11.77 -7.39
N CYS A 212 29.93 13.00 -7.10
CA CYS A 212 30.26 13.97 -8.14
C CYS A 212 31.46 13.48 -8.97
N ASN A 213 31.34 13.48 -10.30
CA ASN A 213 32.42 13.04 -11.18
C ASN A 213 33.68 13.91 -11.05
N GLY A 214 33.50 15.19 -10.74
CA GLY A 214 34.57 16.17 -10.61
C GLY A 214 35.31 16.15 -9.28
N CYS A 215 34.63 16.53 -8.19
CA CYS A 215 35.26 16.70 -6.87
C CYS A 215 35.13 15.47 -5.95
N LYS A 216 34.49 14.40 -6.43
CA LYS A 216 34.25 13.14 -5.69
C LYS A 216 33.47 13.30 -4.38
N GLN A 217 32.85 14.46 -4.14
CA GLN A 217 31.97 14.67 -2.99
C GLN A 217 30.79 13.70 -3.06
N PRO A 218 30.55 12.86 -2.02
CA PRO A 218 29.35 12.04 -1.95
C PRO A 218 28.15 12.90 -1.58
N ARG A 219 26.99 12.54 -2.12
CA ARG A 219 25.69 13.07 -1.74
C ARG A 219 24.74 11.89 -1.53
N VAL A 220 23.91 12.03 -0.50
CA VAL A 220 22.87 11.07 -0.15
C VAL A 220 21.58 11.84 0.03
N THR A 221 20.51 11.37 -0.60
CA THR A 221 19.14 11.83 -0.36
C THR A 221 18.25 10.64 -0.01
N HIS A 222 17.14 10.92 0.65
CA HIS A 222 16.19 9.93 1.11
C HIS A 222 14.81 10.29 0.57
N GLU A 223 14.10 9.30 0.06
CA GLU A 223 12.77 9.47 -0.53
C GLU A 223 11.82 8.42 0.04
N GLU A 224 10.60 8.84 0.36
CA GLU A 224 9.56 7.98 0.91
C GLU A 224 8.43 7.82 -0.11
N TYR A 225 7.94 6.60 -0.28
CA TYR A 225 6.87 6.29 -1.23
C TYR A 225 5.82 5.35 -0.63
N TRP A 226 4.55 5.59 -0.96
CA TRP A 226 3.42 4.68 -0.66
C TRP A 226 3.30 3.51 -1.65
N HIS A 227 3.87 3.69 -2.84
CA HIS A 227 4.00 2.67 -3.86
C HIS A 227 5.25 2.91 -4.70
N LEU A 228 5.87 1.85 -5.21
CA LEU A 228 6.98 1.97 -6.15
C LEU A 228 6.42 2.11 -7.59
N PRO A 229 6.62 3.24 -8.29
CA PRO A 229 6.17 3.38 -9.67
C PRO A 229 7.16 2.69 -10.61
N VAL A 230 6.69 1.72 -11.39
CA VAL A 230 7.54 0.97 -12.33
C VAL A 230 6.94 0.96 -13.73
N GLY A 231 7.82 1.00 -14.72
CA GLY A 231 7.44 0.84 -16.11
C GLY A 231 6.90 -0.57 -16.40
N VAL A 232 6.02 -0.67 -17.38
CA VAL A 232 5.48 -1.95 -17.85
C VAL A 232 6.49 -2.62 -18.79
N LEU A 233 7.25 -3.58 -18.25
CA LEU A 233 8.18 -4.45 -18.97
C LEU A 233 7.66 -5.90 -19.03
N ARG A 234 8.54 -6.88 -19.21
CA ARG A 234 8.18 -8.32 -19.24
C ARG A 234 7.62 -8.86 -17.91
N SER A 235 8.00 -8.27 -16.78
CA SER A 235 7.49 -8.64 -15.45
C SER A 235 7.67 -7.51 -14.44
N VAL A 236 6.99 -7.62 -13.29
CA VAL A 236 7.14 -6.68 -12.17
C VAL A 236 8.61 -6.59 -11.73
N SER A 237 9.29 -7.73 -11.56
CA SER A 237 10.72 -7.79 -11.21
C SER A 237 11.60 -7.07 -12.21
N ALA A 238 11.30 -7.18 -13.51
CA ALA A 238 12.06 -6.48 -14.55
C ALA A 238 11.84 -4.97 -14.45
N GLY A 239 10.61 -4.51 -14.21
CA GLY A 239 10.30 -3.09 -13.98
C GLY A 239 11.02 -2.53 -12.76
N ILE A 240 11.02 -3.27 -11.64
CA ILE A 240 11.77 -2.89 -10.43
C ILE A 240 13.28 -2.87 -10.71
N GLN A 241 13.80 -3.87 -11.43
CA GLN A 241 15.22 -3.89 -11.80
C GLN A 241 15.62 -2.67 -12.62
N GLN A 242 14.78 -2.26 -13.58
CA GLN A 242 15.02 -1.03 -14.35
C GLN A 242 14.98 0.20 -13.45
N TYR A 243 13.98 0.30 -12.57
CA TYR A 243 13.83 1.42 -11.65
C TYR A 243 15.02 1.58 -10.69
N MET A 244 15.56 0.46 -10.20
CA MET A 244 16.68 0.39 -9.27
C MET A 244 18.06 0.41 -9.96
N ALA A 245 18.12 0.45 -11.30
CA ALA A 245 19.38 0.48 -12.02
C ALA A 245 20.16 1.78 -11.75
N THR A 246 21.48 1.70 -11.79
CA THR A 246 22.33 2.89 -11.72
C THR A 246 22.06 3.77 -12.92
N GLU A 247 21.77 5.04 -12.67
CA GLU A 247 21.41 6.03 -13.67
C GLU A 247 22.52 7.07 -13.81
N ALA A 248 22.95 7.35 -15.05
CA ALA A 248 23.87 8.45 -15.30
C ALA A 248 23.08 9.76 -15.36
N LEU A 249 23.50 10.75 -14.59
CA LEU A 249 22.91 12.09 -14.58
C LEU A 249 23.94 13.10 -15.12
N PRO A 250 24.08 13.22 -16.45
CA PRO A 250 25.08 14.10 -17.06
C PRO A 250 24.84 15.58 -16.74
N ASP A 251 23.58 15.99 -16.60
CA ASP A 251 23.18 17.39 -16.41
C ASP A 251 23.13 17.81 -14.93
N TYR A 252 23.31 16.87 -13.99
CA TYR A 252 23.33 17.18 -12.57
C TYR A 252 24.51 18.10 -12.23
N LYS A 253 24.22 19.28 -11.69
CA LYS A 253 25.22 20.28 -11.29
C LYS A 253 25.62 20.12 -9.82
N CYS A 254 26.91 19.90 -9.56
CA CYS A 254 27.41 19.77 -8.19
C CYS A 254 27.37 21.10 -7.42
N ASP A 255 26.75 21.11 -6.24
CA ASP A 255 26.64 22.32 -5.40
C ASP A 255 28.01 22.88 -4.97
N LYS A 256 29.02 22.02 -4.80
CA LYS A 256 30.37 22.40 -4.34
C LYS A 256 31.29 22.89 -5.45
N CYS A 257 31.50 22.09 -6.50
CA CYS A 257 32.48 22.42 -7.56
C CYS A 257 31.86 22.92 -8.86
N LYS A 258 30.52 23.02 -8.92
CA LYS A 258 29.73 23.51 -10.07
C LYS A 258 29.88 22.73 -11.38
N ARG A 259 30.75 21.72 -11.44
CA ARG A 259 30.83 20.77 -12.57
C ARG A 259 29.62 19.86 -12.63
N THR A 260 29.31 19.41 -13.84
CA THR A 260 28.18 18.51 -14.11
C THR A 260 28.61 17.03 -14.10
N GLY A 261 27.63 16.14 -14.00
CA GLY A 261 27.83 14.70 -14.11
C GLY A 261 27.95 13.97 -12.77
N THR A 262 27.13 12.94 -12.61
CA THR A 262 27.19 11.97 -11.52
C THR A 262 26.52 10.65 -11.93
N GLN A 263 26.61 9.63 -11.08
CA GLN A 263 25.83 8.40 -11.18
C GLN A 263 24.96 8.27 -9.94
N LEU A 264 23.67 8.05 -10.13
CA LEU A 264 22.68 7.85 -9.08
C LEU A 264 22.45 6.35 -8.88
N GLN A 265 22.64 5.89 -7.64
CA GLN A 265 22.31 4.53 -7.23
C GLN A 265 21.22 4.57 -6.15
N LYS A 266 20.18 3.75 -6.34
CA LYS A 266 19.07 3.59 -5.40
C LYS A 266 19.24 2.32 -4.57
N SER A 267 18.82 2.36 -3.31
CA SER A 267 18.78 1.20 -2.42
C SER A 267 17.68 1.35 -1.38
N PHE A 268 17.15 0.24 -0.85
CA PHE A 268 16.19 0.29 0.25
C PHE A 268 16.89 0.70 1.54
N GLU A 269 16.53 1.88 2.07
CA GLU A 269 16.84 2.26 3.42
C GLU A 269 15.95 1.50 4.40
N ALA A 270 14.64 1.47 4.15
CA ALA A 270 13.67 0.67 4.90
C ALA A 270 12.57 0.18 3.96
N ALA A 271 12.34 -1.13 3.94
CA ALA A 271 11.32 -1.78 3.14
C ALA A 271 10.09 -2.12 4.01
N PRO A 272 8.87 -1.82 3.53
CA PRO A 272 7.65 -1.95 4.30
C PRO A 272 7.23 -3.42 4.40
N GLU A 273 6.37 -3.75 5.36
CA GLU A 273 5.77 -5.08 5.44
C GLU A 273 4.84 -5.38 4.26
N ILE A 274 4.15 -4.37 3.75
CA ILE A 274 3.25 -4.43 2.60
C ILE A 274 3.83 -3.50 1.53
N LEU A 275 4.41 -4.08 0.48
CA LEU A 275 4.94 -3.34 -0.66
C LEU A 275 3.87 -3.21 -1.73
N ARG A 276 3.53 -1.98 -2.11
CA ARG A 276 2.67 -1.70 -3.27
C ARG A 276 3.52 -1.24 -4.45
N VAL A 277 3.18 -1.70 -5.64
CA VAL A 277 3.84 -1.34 -6.91
C VAL A 277 2.79 -0.81 -7.86
N LYS A 278 2.99 0.43 -8.35
CA LYS A 278 2.15 1.05 -9.39
C LYS A 278 2.78 0.75 -10.76
N LEU A 279 2.03 0.06 -11.61
CA LEU A 279 2.41 -0.21 -12.99
C LEU A 279 2.01 0.99 -13.84
N ASN A 280 3.00 1.68 -14.42
CA ASN A 280 2.77 2.82 -15.30
C ASN A 280 2.25 2.32 -16.66
N ILE A 281 0.94 2.10 -16.73
CA ILE A 281 0.23 1.61 -17.92
C ILE A 281 -0.04 2.71 -18.95
N VAL A 282 0.26 3.97 -18.65
CA VAL A 282 0.09 5.10 -19.57
C VAL A 282 1.33 5.24 -20.45
N ASN A 283 1.12 5.36 -21.76
CA ASN A 283 2.19 5.68 -22.69
C ASN A 283 2.65 7.14 -22.44
N PRO A 284 3.93 7.39 -22.12
CA PRO A 284 4.41 8.72 -21.77
C PRO A 284 4.41 9.71 -22.95
N VAL A 285 4.31 9.22 -24.19
CA VAL A 285 4.29 10.05 -25.40
C VAL A 285 2.86 10.40 -25.80
N THR A 286 1.97 9.41 -25.85
CA THR A 286 0.59 9.61 -26.34
C THR A 286 -0.40 9.94 -25.23
N GLY A 287 -0.06 9.69 -23.97
CA GLY A 287 -0.98 9.81 -22.83
C GLY A 287 -2.06 8.73 -22.79
N THR A 288 -2.07 7.78 -23.74
CA THR A 288 -3.09 6.74 -23.83
C THR A 288 -2.71 5.47 -23.06
N LYS A 289 -3.70 4.64 -22.72
CA LYS A 289 -3.48 3.37 -22.04
C LYS A 289 -2.74 2.39 -22.95
N ASN A 290 -1.72 1.72 -22.41
CA ASN A 290 -1.06 0.61 -23.06
C ASN A 290 -1.87 -0.68 -22.88
N THR A 291 -2.77 -0.93 -23.81
CA THR A 291 -3.66 -2.12 -23.83
C THR A 291 -2.99 -3.39 -24.36
N ARG A 292 -1.73 -3.31 -24.82
CA ARG A 292 -1.05 -4.43 -25.50
C ARG A 292 -0.02 -5.12 -24.62
N ASN A 293 0.68 -4.36 -23.78
CA ASN A 293 1.76 -4.90 -22.96
C ASN A 293 1.26 -5.19 -21.54
N HIS A 294 1.29 -6.47 -21.14
CA HIS A 294 0.86 -6.91 -19.83
C HIS A 294 2.04 -7.61 -19.14
N PRO A 295 2.59 -7.05 -18.06
CA PRO A 295 3.74 -7.65 -17.39
C PRO A 295 3.29 -8.92 -16.66
N ARG A 296 4.15 -9.93 -16.66
CA ARG A 296 3.99 -11.05 -15.72
C ARG A 296 4.03 -10.50 -14.29
N LEU A 297 3.03 -10.84 -13.49
CA LEU A 297 3.02 -10.56 -12.07
C LEU A 297 3.79 -11.68 -11.37
N ASP A 298 4.94 -11.34 -10.80
CA ASP A 298 5.77 -12.36 -10.14
C ASP A 298 5.09 -12.78 -8.83
N GLN A 299 4.90 -14.09 -8.60
CA GLN A 299 4.28 -14.62 -7.38
C GLN A 299 5.14 -14.36 -6.14
N GLU A 300 6.46 -14.43 -6.32
CA GLU A 300 7.46 -14.06 -5.33
C GLU A 300 8.38 -13.01 -5.93
N LEU A 301 8.68 -11.97 -5.16
CA LEU A 301 9.69 -10.98 -5.50
C LEU A 301 10.89 -11.14 -4.56
N ASP A 302 12.08 -11.19 -5.14
CA ASP A 302 13.34 -11.13 -4.39
C ASP A 302 14.02 -9.77 -4.66
N LEU A 303 13.98 -8.91 -3.65
CA LEU A 303 14.58 -7.58 -3.66
C LEU A 303 15.85 -7.52 -2.83
N THR A 304 16.38 -8.66 -2.40
CA THR A 304 17.52 -8.77 -1.47
C THR A 304 18.72 -7.96 -1.92
N ARG A 305 19.03 -8.01 -3.23
CA ARG A 305 20.16 -7.30 -3.85
C ARG A 305 20.10 -5.77 -3.77
N TYR A 306 18.92 -5.21 -3.49
CA TYR A 306 18.72 -3.76 -3.45
C TYR A 306 18.74 -3.19 -2.03
N GLN A 307 18.96 -4.02 -1.00
CA GLN A 307 19.13 -3.53 0.36
C GLN A 307 20.54 -2.96 0.59
N ALA A 308 20.65 -2.14 1.64
CA ALA A 308 21.94 -1.68 2.16
C ALA A 308 22.90 -2.85 2.51
N ASN A 309 22.36 -3.98 2.99
CA ASN A 309 23.10 -5.20 3.23
C ASN A 309 22.45 -6.40 2.52
N PRO A 310 23.00 -6.85 1.38
CA PRO A 310 22.48 -8.00 0.63
C PRO A 310 22.56 -9.36 1.36
N ALA A 311 23.24 -9.44 2.51
CA ALA A 311 23.28 -10.67 3.30
C ALA A 311 21.97 -10.97 4.03
N VAL A 312 21.07 -9.99 4.16
CA VAL A 312 19.78 -10.18 4.82
C VAL A 312 18.69 -10.31 3.77
N PRO A 313 17.85 -11.35 3.75
CA PRO A 313 16.80 -11.48 2.73
C PRO A 313 15.77 -10.35 2.76
N LEU A 314 15.31 -9.95 1.57
CA LEU A 314 14.12 -9.12 1.37
C LEU A 314 13.27 -9.73 0.26
N LYS A 315 12.40 -10.64 0.67
CA LYS A 315 11.50 -11.37 -0.20
C LYS A 315 10.05 -11.02 0.10
N TYR A 316 9.21 -11.15 -0.91
CA TYR A 316 7.81 -10.74 -0.88
C TYR A 316 6.95 -11.75 -1.63
N LYS A 317 5.70 -11.91 -1.21
CA LYS A 317 4.68 -12.74 -1.88
C LYS A 317 3.52 -11.89 -2.37
N LEU A 318 3.06 -12.17 -3.57
CA LEU A 318 1.90 -11.51 -4.16
C LEU A 318 0.64 -11.84 -3.35
N VAL A 319 -0.12 -10.83 -2.96
CA VAL A 319 -1.36 -11.02 -2.19
C VAL A 319 -2.55 -10.26 -2.76
N GLY A 320 -2.34 -9.29 -3.65
CA GLY A 320 -3.42 -8.50 -4.19
C GLY A 320 -3.06 -7.81 -5.51
N VAL A 321 -4.05 -7.67 -6.39
CA VAL A 321 -3.96 -6.98 -7.66
C VAL A 321 -5.23 -6.15 -7.84
N MET A 322 -5.07 -4.84 -8.05
CA MET A 322 -6.14 -3.95 -8.51
C MET A 322 -5.96 -3.76 -10.02
N ALA A 323 -6.98 -4.12 -10.79
CA ALA A 323 -6.93 -4.09 -12.25
C ALA A 323 -7.98 -3.14 -12.81
N HIS A 324 -7.60 -2.42 -13.86
CA HIS A 324 -8.46 -1.51 -14.61
C HIS A 324 -8.85 -2.12 -15.94
N CYS A 325 -10.16 -2.26 -16.18
CA CYS A 325 -10.79 -2.78 -17.38
C CYS A 325 -11.13 -1.65 -18.35
N GLY A 326 -11.18 -1.95 -19.64
CA GLY A 326 -11.47 -0.97 -20.70
C GLY A 326 -10.21 -0.38 -21.34
N PRO A 327 -10.34 0.27 -22.51
CA PRO A 327 -9.20 0.77 -23.28
C PRO A 327 -8.70 2.15 -22.84
N GLU A 328 -9.51 2.93 -22.13
CA GLU A 328 -9.17 4.29 -21.73
C GLU A 328 -8.52 4.35 -20.34
N ILE A 329 -7.87 5.48 -20.02
CA ILE A 329 -7.22 5.72 -18.73
C ILE A 329 -8.15 6.37 -17.70
N ASP A 330 -9.15 7.11 -18.17
CA ASP A 330 -10.05 7.96 -17.39
C ASP A 330 -11.47 7.37 -17.29
N THR A 331 -11.77 6.36 -18.10
CA THR A 331 -13.03 5.63 -18.09
C THR A 331 -12.78 4.13 -18.14
N GLY A 332 -13.55 3.39 -17.34
CA GLY A 332 -13.51 1.93 -17.32
C GLY A 332 -14.14 1.34 -16.07
N HIS A 333 -13.60 0.20 -15.65
CA HIS A 333 -14.10 -0.54 -14.49
C HIS A 333 -12.95 -1.08 -13.66
N TRP A 334 -13.09 -1.04 -12.34
CA TRP A 334 -12.07 -1.56 -11.43
C TRP A 334 -12.52 -2.90 -10.83
N ILE A 335 -11.59 -3.87 -10.84
CA ILE A 335 -11.75 -5.15 -10.17
C ILE A 335 -10.56 -5.43 -9.25
N SER A 336 -10.76 -6.33 -8.29
CA SER A 336 -9.70 -6.79 -7.39
C SER A 336 -9.51 -8.30 -7.49
N ASN A 337 -8.26 -8.75 -7.51
CA ASN A 337 -7.89 -10.14 -7.22
C ASN A 337 -7.11 -10.15 -5.92
N VAL A 338 -7.58 -10.88 -4.91
CA VAL A 338 -7.05 -10.80 -3.54
C VAL A 338 -6.89 -12.18 -2.92
N GLN A 339 -5.83 -12.35 -2.13
CA GLN A 339 -5.64 -13.51 -1.27
C GLN A 339 -6.63 -13.41 -0.10
N GLY A 340 -7.57 -14.35 0.02
CA GLY A 340 -8.39 -14.52 1.21
C GLY A 340 -7.73 -15.46 2.24
N PRO A 341 -8.42 -15.80 3.34
CA PRO A 341 -7.85 -16.65 4.39
C PRO A 341 -7.44 -18.05 3.94
N LYS A 342 -8.06 -18.59 2.88
CA LYS A 342 -7.83 -19.97 2.40
C LYS A 342 -7.51 -20.08 0.92
N GLN A 343 -7.93 -19.12 0.11
CA GLN A 343 -7.85 -19.19 -1.36
C GLN A 343 -7.90 -17.78 -1.95
N VAL A 344 -7.63 -17.69 -3.24
CA VAL A 344 -7.71 -16.44 -3.99
C VAL A 344 -9.15 -16.14 -4.37
N PHE A 345 -9.53 -14.87 -4.36
CA PHE A 345 -10.82 -14.40 -4.82
C PHE A 345 -10.63 -13.33 -5.90
N ARG A 346 -11.41 -13.44 -6.97
CA ARG A 346 -11.67 -12.32 -7.89
C ARG A 346 -12.96 -11.66 -7.45
N ILE A 347 -12.88 -10.37 -7.14
CA ILE A 347 -14.00 -9.58 -6.66
C ILE A 347 -14.29 -8.48 -7.67
N ASN A 348 -15.50 -8.53 -8.22
CA ASN A 348 -16.08 -7.51 -9.07
C ASN A 348 -17.37 -7.05 -8.38
N GLU A 349 -17.30 -5.86 -7.77
CA GLU A 349 -18.39 -5.28 -6.97
C GLU A 349 -19.00 -6.30 -6.00
N GLY A 350 -20.30 -6.56 -6.08
CA GLY A 350 -21.01 -7.52 -5.21
C GLY A 350 -20.58 -8.97 -5.35
N THR A 351 -19.87 -9.32 -6.41
CA THR A 351 -19.54 -10.71 -6.72
C THR A 351 -18.12 -11.05 -6.29
N ALA A 352 -17.98 -11.95 -5.30
CA ALA A 352 -16.70 -12.56 -4.94
C ALA A 352 -16.62 -14.01 -5.47
N THR A 353 -15.84 -14.21 -6.53
CA THR A 353 -15.61 -15.52 -7.14
C THR A 353 -14.33 -16.14 -6.59
N ALA A 354 -14.46 -17.30 -5.93
CA ALA A 354 -13.32 -18.09 -5.49
C ALA A 354 -12.57 -18.70 -6.67
N SER A 355 -11.23 -18.67 -6.61
CA SER A 355 -10.37 -19.43 -7.50
C SER A 355 -9.76 -20.61 -6.76
N THR A 356 -9.79 -21.78 -7.38
CA THR A 356 -9.09 -22.99 -6.91
C THR A 356 -7.61 -22.99 -7.29
N ASN A 357 -7.21 -22.13 -8.25
CA ASN A 357 -5.83 -21.97 -8.65
C ASN A 357 -5.16 -20.88 -7.82
N PRO A 358 -4.21 -21.19 -6.92
CA PRO A 358 -3.51 -20.17 -6.12
C PRO A 358 -2.71 -19.20 -7.01
N ASN A 359 -2.34 -19.62 -8.21
CA ASN A 359 -1.62 -18.77 -9.15
C ASN A 359 -2.52 -17.74 -9.86
N SER A 360 -3.84 -17.78 -9.67
CA SER A 360 -4.76 -16.86 -10.35
C SER A 360 -4.56 -15.39 -9.95
N LEU A 361 -3.92 -15.11 -8.80
CA LEU A 361 -3.50 -13.75 -8.43
C LEU A 361 -2.58 -13.13 -9.49
N ALA A 362 -1.71 -13.93 -10.11
CA ALA A 362 -0.74 -13.45 -11.08
C ALA A 362 -1.29 -13.34 -12.51
N GLN A 363 -2.56 -13.70 -12.73
CA GLN A 363 -3.18 -13.63 -14.04
C GLN A 363 -3.31 -12.16 -14.48
N ASN A 364 -2.71 -11.83 -15.63
CA ASN A 364 -2.72 -10.48 -16.19
C ASN A 364 -2.54 -10.55 -17.71
N PRO A 365 -3.47 -10.03 -18.53
CA PRO A 365 -4.73 -9.41 -18.11
C PRO A 365 -5.72 -10.47 -17.61
N VAL A 366 -6.67 -10.03 -16.79
CA VAL A 366 -7.85 -10.84 -16.43
C VAL A 366 -8.95 -10.54 -17.43
N ILE A 367 -9.62 -11.59 -17.94
CA ILE A 367 -10.81 -11.43 -18.78
C ILE A 367 -12.03 -11.46 -17.87
N ASP A 368 -12.80 -10.37 -17.85
CA ASP A 368 -14.08 -10.33 -17.16
C ASP A 368 -15.24 -10.76 -18.09
N ARG A 369 -16.38 -11.14 -17.51
CA ARG A 369 -17.51 -11.77 -18.22
C ARG A 369 -18.10 -10.92 -19.34
N VAL A 370 -17.85 -9.61 -19.35
CA VAL A 370 -18.33 -8.65 -20.38
C VAL A 370 -17.30 -8.41 -21.50
N ALA A 371 -16.31 -9.32 -21.66
CA ALA A 371 -15.25 -9.25 -22.66
C ALA A 371 -14.20 -8.13 -22.49
N ASP A 372 -14.29 -7.33 -21.41
CA ASP A 372 -13.25 -6.35 -21.10
C ASP A 372 -11.99 -7.00 -20.53
N ARG A 373 -10.85 -6.56 -21.07
CA ARG A 373 -9.52 -6.93 -20.57
C ARG A 373 -9.16 -6.02 -19.40
N CYS A 374 -9.05 -6.60 -18.21
CA CYS A 374 -8.65 -5.92 -16.99
C CYS A 374 -7.15 -6.08 -16.79
N GLN A 375 -6.42 -4.97 -16.92
CA GLN A 375 -4.97 -4.93 -16.77
C GLN A 375 -4.60 -4.51 -15.35
N ALA A 376 -3.63 -5.20 -14.74
CA ALA A 376 -3.11 -4.82 -13.44
C ALA A 376 -2.55 -3.38 -13.46
N VAL A 377 -2.95 -2.57 -12.47
CA VAL A 377 -2.42 -1.21 -12.25
C VAL A 377 -1.68 -1.13 -10.93
N TYR A 378 -2.22 -1.72 -9.87
CA TYR A 378 -1.54 -1.82 -8.58
C TYR A 378 -1.36 -3.27 -8.18
N VAL A 379 -0.14 -3.62 -7.79
CA VAL A 379 0.23 -4.95 -7.34
C VAL A 379 0.70 -4.86 -5.90
N THR A 380 0.13 -5.67 -5.02
CA THR A 380 0.39 -5.64 -3.58
C THR A 380 1.07 -6.92 -3.14
N TYR A 381 2.18 -6.74 -2.45
CA TYR A 381 3.04 -7.79 -1.96
C TYR A 381 3.16 -7.72 -0.44
N VAL A 382 3.25 -8.86 0.24
CA VAL A 382 3.54 -8.93 1.68
C VAL A 382 4.89 -9.60 1.91
N ARG A 383 5.69 -9.02 2.81
CA ARG A 383 7.03 -9.47 3.12
C ARG A 383 7.02 -10.90 3.66
N VAL A 384 7.88 -11.74 3.08
CA VAL A 384 8.17 -13.08 3.61
C VAL A 384 9.18 -12.91 4.74
N ARG A 385 8.74 -13.17 5.97
CA ARG A 385 9.63 -13.23 7.13
C ARG A 385 10.01 -14.68 7.37
N ASP A 386 11.29 -14.98 7.26
CA ASP A 386 11.82 -16.28 7.67
C ASP A 386 11.65 -16.45 9.19
N ARG A 387 11.31 -17.66 9.65
CA ARG A 387 11.26 -18.00 11.09
C ARG A 387 12.58 -17.63 11.80
N GLN A 388 13.72 -17.81 11.12
CA GLN A 388 15.05 -17.49 11.64
C GLN A 388 15.29 -15.98 11.85
N LEU A 389 14.57 -15.10 11.15
CA LEU A 389 14.69 -13.65 11.33
C LEU A 389 13.99 -13.17 12.61
N ALA A 390 13.05 -13.96 13.15
CA ALA A 390 12.47 -13.74 14.46
C ALA A 390 13.41 -14.16 15.60
N GLU A 391 14.25 -15.19 15.37
CA GLU A 391 15.30 -15.64 16.30
C GLU A 391 16.53 -14.71 16.30
N LEU A 392 16.80 -14.00 15.19
CA LEU A 392 17.89 -13.00 15.12
C LEU A 392 17.52 -11.64 15.73
N LEU A 393 16.24 -11.40 16.02
CA LEU A 393 15.72 -10.18 16.65
C LEU A 393 15.29 -10.41 18.11
N GLY A 394 15.59 -11.58 18.67
CA GLY A 394 15.38 -11.96 20.06
C GLY A 394 16.59 -12.69 20.61
#